data_AF-A0A091L4D7-F1
#
_entry.id   AF-A0A091L4D7-F1
#
_cell.length_a   1.000
_cell.length_b   1.000
_cell.length_c   1.000
_cell.angle_alpha   90.00
_cell.angle_beta   90.00
_cell.angle_gamma   90.00
#
_symmetry.space_group_name_H-M   'P 1'
#
loop_
_entity.id
_entity.type
_entity.pdbx_description
1 polymer ?
#
loop_
_entity_poly.entity_id
_entity_poly.type
_entity_poly.pdbx_seq_one_letter_code
_entity_poly.pdbx_strand_id
1 'polypeptide(L)'
;ALNGFVLVVTSEGLIFYSSHTIQDYLGFHQVGGTPLTRCGGRNLHWALNPPHAPEGEPSPEAGKSLGSSAVAYKPDQLPPENSSFLERSFVCRFRCLLDNSSGFLALNLQGRLKFLHGQNKRSEDGSALPPQLALFAISTPLQPTSILQIRTKNMIFRTKHKLDFTPLACDAKGKIVLGYTEAELRTCGTGYQFIHAADMLYCAENHVRMMKTGESGLTVFRLLTKENHWKWVQANARLVYKNGKPEYIIVTQRPLVDEEGGEHLRKRSMHLPFTFATGEALLYQSAYPLPGFPDPFQSKGKTSKSKKTSHSHGGCSQKNNVDPSSLLGAVMRQDKAVY
;
A
#
# COMPACT_ATOMS: atom_id res chain seq x y z
N ALA A 1 19.99 -8.93 9.10
CA ALA A 1 19.76 -7.95 8.02
C ALA A 1 19.10 -6.70 8.62
N LEU A 2 19.36 -5.50 8.07
CA LEU A 2 18.78 -4.24 8.55
C LEU A 2 17.31 -4.09 8.09
N ASN A 3 16.39 -3.75 9.01
CA ASN A 3 14.99 -3.42 8.71
C ASN A 3 14.84 -1.96 8.23
N GLY A 4 15.68 -1.57 7.28
CA GLY A 4 15.73 -0.20 6.76
C GLY A 4 16.77 -0.04 5.65
N PHE A 5 17.20 1.19 5.44
CA PHE A 5 18.26 1.54 4.50
C PHE A 5 19.23 2.55 5.11
N VAL A 6 20.47 2.54 4.63
CA VAL A 6 21.52 3.49 5.02
C VAL A 6 21.38 4.75 4.18
N LEU A 7 21.59 5.91 4.80
CA LEU A 7 21.49 7.23 4.18
C LEU A 7 22.64 8.12 4.66
N VAL A 8 23.22 8.91 3.76
CA VAL A 8 24.14 10.00 4.07
C VAL A 8 23.54 11.30 3.55
N VAL A 9 23.34 12.28 4.43
CA VAL A 9 22.72 13.57 4.13
C VAL A 9 23.68 14.70 4.46
N THR A 10 23.94 15.59 3.51
CA THR A 10 24.80 16.77 3.73
C THR A 10 24.15 17.78 4.68
N SER A 11 24.95 18.71 5.21
CA SER A 11 24.50 19.89 5.94
C SER A 11 23.41 20.69 5.21
N GLU A 12 23.47 20.72 3.88
CA GLU A 12 22.51 21.36 2.96
C GLU A 12 21.19 20.58 2.81
N GLY A 13 21.06 19.40 3.42
CA GLY A 13 19.87 18.55 3.29
C GLY A 13 19.80 17.75 1.99
N LEU A 14 20.94 17.57 1.30
CA LEU A 14 21.03 16.75 0.08
C LEU A 14 21.43 15.32 0.42
N ILE A 15 20.80 14.35 -0.22
CA ILE A 15 21.21 12.94 -0.10
C ILE A 15 22.48 12.73 -0.93
N PHE A 16 23.58 12.49 -0.24
CA PHE A 16 24.88 12.16 -0.84
C PHE A 16 24.95 10.67 -1.21
N TYR A 17 24.44 9.81 -0.33
CA TYR A 17 24.45 8.36 -0.52
C TYR A 17 23.19 7.72 0.06
N SER A 18 22.73 6.64 -0.59
CA SER A 18 21.70 5.74 -0.07
C SER A 18 22.02 4.30 -0.45
N SER A 19 21.80 3.33 0.45
CA SER A 19 21.93 1.91 0.11
C SER A 19 20.81 1.46 -0.84
N HIS A 20 21.07 0.44 -1.67
CA HIS A 20 20.11 -0.09 -2.66
C HIS A 20 18.76 -0.51 -2.06
N THR A 21 18.74 -0.94 -0.79
CA THR A 21 17.50 -1.31 -0.08
C THR A 21 16.50 -0.16 0.01
N ILE A 22 16.87 1.10 -0.22
CA ILE A 22 15.95 2.23 -0.29
C ILE A 22 14.81 2.02 -1.31
N GLN A 23 15.08 1.27 -2.39
CA GLN A 23 14.08 0.91 -3.40
C GLN A 23 12.94 0.11 -2.79
N ASP A 24 13.26 -0.81 -1.87
CA ASP A 24 12.24 -1.64 -1.22
C ASP A 24 11.31 -0.75 -0.37
N TYR A 25 11.82 0.27 0.31
CA TYR A 25 11.03 1.10 1.25
C TYR A 25 10.37 2.33 0.63
N LEU A 26 10.96 2.92 -0.42
CA LEU A 26 10.46 4.18 -1.03
C LEU A 26 10.19 4.09 -2.53
N GLY A 27 10.71 3.06 -3.22
CA GLY A 27 10.49 2.85 -4.66
C GLY A 27 11.45 3.61 -5.59
N PHE A 28 12.45 4.31 -5.05
CA PHE A 28 13.46 5.00 -5.85
C PHE A 28 14.62 4.06 -6.20
N HIS A 29 15.08 4.12 -7.46
CA HIS A 29 16.26 3.37 -7.92
C HIS A 29 17.57 4.14 -7.68
N GLN A 30 17.52 5.48 -7.64
CA GLN A 30 18.64 6.37 -7.31
C GLN A 30 18.07 7.70 -6.79
N VAL A 31 18.58 8.19 -5.66
CA VAL A 31 18.04 9.39 -4.97
C VAL A 31 18.95 10.63 -5.14
N GLY A 32 20.03 10.48 -5.91
CA GLY A 32 21.06 11.50 -6.09
C GLY A 32 20.47 12.86 -6.47
N GLY A 33 20.69 13.86 -5.62
CA GLY A 33 20.32 15.26 -5.86
C GLY A 33 18.89 15.66 -5.49
N THR A 34 18.05 14.78 -4.93
CA THR A 34 16.73 15.21 -4.43
C THR A 34 16.87 15.96 -3.09
N PRO A 35 16.39 17.22 -2.99
CA PRO A 35 16.42 17.95 -1.74
C PRO A 35 15.45 17.31 -0.73
N LEU A 36 15.92 17.04 0.48
CA LEU A 36 15.02 16.71 1.59
C LEU A 36 14.30 17.99 2.01
N THR A 37 13.24 18.32 1.28
CA THR A 37 12.51 19.60 1.39
C THR A 37 11.88 19.83 2.77
N ARG A 38 11.93 18.83 3.67
CA ARG A 38 11.24 18.88 4.97
C ARG A 38 11.95 18.19 6.15
N CYS A 39 13.18 17.69 6.00
CA CYS A 39 13.95 17.32 7.20
C CYS A 39 14.56 18.62 7.73
N GLY A 40 13.86 19.32 8.64
CA GLY A 40 14.23 20.68 9.06
C GLY A 40 15.72 20.82 9.37
N GLY A 41 16.38 21.82 8.78
CA GLY A 41 17.84 22.01 8.82
C GLY A 41 18.45 22.07 10.22
N ARG A 42 17.63 22.34 11.25
CA ARG A 42 18.02 22.28 12.67
C ARG A 42 18.58 20.91 13.09
N ASN A 43 18.05 19.82 12.54
CA ASN A 43 18.50 18.46 12.86
C ASN A 43 19.87 18.10 12.23
N LEU A 44 20.26 18.82 11.18
CA LEU A 44 21.52 18.63 10.46
C LEU A 44 22.64 19.53 11.01
N HIS A 45 22.30 20.48 11.89
CA HIS A 45 23.26 21.34 12.57
C HIS A 45 23.79 20.68 13.86
N TRP A 46 25.07 20.87 14.18
CA TRP A 46 25.69 20.24 15.36
C TRP A 46 25.09 20.75 16.69
N ALA A 47 24.72 22.02 16.77
CA ALA A 47 24.22 22.64 18.00
C ALA A 47 22.74 22.38 18.29
N LEU A 48 22.00 21.67 17.42
CA LEU A 48 20.53 21.44 17.45
C LEU A 48 19.64 22.71 17.42
N ASN A 49 20.14 23.83 17.94
CA ASN A 49 19.50 25.13 17.99
C ASN A 49 20.58 26.20 17.68
N PRO A 50 20.90 26.45 16.41
CA PRO A 50 21.86 27.49 16.06
C PRO A 50 21.37 28.85 16.57
N PRO A 51 22.23 29.70 17.16
CA PRO A 51 21.84 31.07 17.49
C PRO A 51 21.35 31.77 16.22
N HIS A 52 20.28 32.55 16.34
CA HIS A 52 19.82 33.42 15.26
C HIS A 52 20.99 34.32 14.84
N ALA A 53 21.35 34.30 13.56
CA ALA A 53 22.31 35.26 13.03
C ALA A 53 21.75 36.68 13.28
N PRO A 54 22.57 37.66 13.70
CA PRO A 54 22.09 39.02 13.86
C PRO A 54 21.66 39.55 12.49
N GLU A 55 20.39 39.95 12.39
CA GLU A 55 19.86 40.69 11.24
C GLU A 55 20.63 42.02 11.15
N GLY A 56 21.65 42.06 10.29
CA GLY A 56 22.21 43.31 9.80
C GLY A 56 21.22 43.94 8.81
N GLU A 57 20.97 45.23 8.96
CA GLU A 57 19.95 46.02 8.29
C GLU A 57 19.80 45.81 6.76
N PRO A 58 18.57 45.97 6.21
CA PRO A 58 18.32 45.75 4.80
C PRO A 58 18.84 46.92 3.94
N SER A 59 19.88 46.68 3.13
CA SER A 59 20.11 47.52 1.96
C SER A 59 19.23 47.03 0.80
N PRO A 60 18.55 47.93 0.06
CA PRO A 60 17.61 47.52 -0.98
C PRO A 60 18.35 47.47 -2.31
N GLU A 61 18.94 46.32 -2.66
CA GLU A 61 19.23 45.94 -4.06
C GLU A 61 19.96 44.58 -4.10
N ALA A 62 19.22 43.50 -4.39
CA ALA A 62 19.64 42.35 -5.19
C ALA A 62 18.70 41.16 -4.93
N GLY A 63 17.94 40.78 -5.95
CA GLY A 63 17.17 39.54 -5.93
C GLY A 63 18.07 38.30 -5.98
N LYS A 64 17.53 37.21 -5.44
CA LYS A 64 17.97 35.81 -5.61
C LYS A 64 19.38 35.46 -5.09
N SER A 65 19.42 34.92 -3.88
CA SER A 65 20.33 33.82 -3.52
C SER A 65 19.87 33.19 -2.19
N LEU A 66 19.19 32.05 -2.25
CA LEU A 66 19.05 31.16 -1.09
C LEU A 66 20.30 30.25 -1.03
N GLY A 67 21.49 30.83 -1.09
CA GLY A 67 22.76 30.16 -0.89
C GLY A 67 23.12 30.19 0.58
N SER A 68 22.65 29.20 1.35
CA SER A 68 23.06 29.06 2.75
C SER A 68 24.57 28.83 2.80
N SER A 69 25.29 29.83 3.34
CA SER A 69 26.72 29.80 3.63
C SER A 69 27.15 28.45 4.19
N ALA A 70 28.06 27.79 3.49
CA ALA A 70 28.78 26.63 3.98
C ALA A 70 29.49 27.02 5.28
N VAL A 71 28.89 26.70 6.43
CA VAL A 71 29.51 26.98 7.74
C VAL A 71 30.80 26.15 7.81
N ALA A 72 31.94 26.81 7.59
CA ALA A 72 33.26 26.23 7.78
C ALA A 72 33.50 26.11 9.29
N TYR A 73 33.26 24.93 9.84
CA TYR A 73 33.46 24.68 11.27
C TYR A 73 34.97 24.62 11.57
N LYS A 74 35.44 25.41 12.54
CA LYS A 74 36.77 25.23 13.11
C LYS A 74 36.76 23.95 13.97
N PRO A 75 37.71 23.01 13.80
CA PRO A 75 37.75 21.75 14.56
C PRO A 75 37.70 21.96 16.07
N ASP A 76 38.27 23.06 16.56
CA ASP A 76 38.37 23.41 17.99
C ASP A 76 37.02 23.76 18.64
N GLN A 77 35.97 23.99 17.86
CA GLN A 77 34.63 24.32 18.34
C GLN A 77 33.67 23.12 18.33
N LEU A 78 34.10 21.97 17.81
CA LEU A 78 33.27 20.78 17.70
C LEU A 78 33.46 19.86 18.91
N PRO A 79 32.38 19.23 19.40
CA PRO A 79 32.51 18.13 20.35
C PRO A 79 33.41 17.02 19.78
N PRO A 80 34.09 16.23 20.63
CA PRO A 80 34.84 15.06 20.18
C PRO A 80 34.00 14.18 19.25
N GLU A 81 34.61 13.53 18.25
CA GLU A 81 33.86 12.73 17.24
C GLU A 81 32.99 11.61 17.83
N ASN A 82 33.31 11.16 19.05
CA ASN A 82 32.57 10.15 19.80
C ASN A 82 31.51 10.72 20.75
N SER A 83 31.30 12.02 20.74
CA SER A 83 30.35 12.70 21.59
C SER A 83 28.90 12.39 21.21
N SER A 84 28.06 12.17 22.22
CA SER A 84 26.61 12.05 22.07
C SER A 84 25.96 13.29 21.46
N PHE A 85 26.61 14.47 21.55
CA PHE A 85 26.15 15.70 20.91
C PHE A 85 26.08 15.61 19.38
N LEU A 86 26.78 14.66 18.75
CA LEU A 86 26.72 14.42 17.31
C LEU A 86 25.67 13.38 16.92
N GLU A 87 25.06 12.68 17.88
CA GLU A 87 24.02 11.69 17.60
C GLU A 87 22.69 12.35 17.24
N ARG A 88 21.98 11.77 16.28
CA ARG A 88 20.71 12.26 15.79
C ARG A 88 19.71 11.13 15.75
N SER A 89 18.54 11.38 16.34
CA SER A 89 17.37 10.53 16.19
C SER A 89 16.15 11.42 15.97
N PHE A 90 15.52 11.32 14.80
CA PHE A 90 14.35 12.12 14.46
C PHE A 90 13.52 11.45 13.38
N VAL A 91 12.25 11.86 13.30
CA VAL A 91 11.33 11.39 12.27
C VAL A 91 11.34 12.34 11.08
N CYS A 92 11.49 11.80 9.87
CA CYS A 92 11.30 12.58 8.64
C CYS A 92 10.38 11.85 7.66
N ARG A 93 9.59 12.62 6.90
CA ARG A 93 8.69 12.08 5.86
C ARG A 93 9.37 12.16 4.51
N PHE A 94 9.47 11.01 3.85
CA PHE A 94 10.02 10.88 2.51
C PHE A 94 8.88 10.70 1.52
N ARG A 95 9.04 11.23 0.30
CA ARG A 95 8.16 10.84 -0.80
C ARG A 95 8.28 9.33 -0.99
N CYS A 96 7.18 8.65 -1.26
CA CYS A 96 7.12 7.20 -1.42
C CYS A 96 6.31 6.89 -2.67
N LEU A 97 6.91 6.15 -3.60
CA LEU A 97 6.26 5.73 -4.85
C LEU A 97 5.51 4.40 -4.71
N LEU A 98 5.53 3.82 -3.52
CA LEU A 98 5.03 2.48 -3.24
C LEU A 98 3.64 2.45 -2.62
N ASP A 99 3.23 3.54 -1.96
CA ASP A 99 1.93 3.64 -1.29
C ASP A 99 1.00 4.59 -2.04
N ASN A 100 -0.21 4.11 -2.35
CA ASN A 100 -1.26 4.87 -3.03
C ASN A 100 -2.10 5.74 -2.08
N SER A 101 -1.84 5.72 -0.76
CA SER A 101 -2.65 6.44 0.22
C SER A 101 -2.32 7.95 0.32
N SER A 102 -1.03 8.31 0.30
CA SER A 102 -0.57 9.70 0.52
C SER A 102 0.69 10.08 -0.28
N GLY A 103 1.37 9.12 -0.90
CA GLY A 103 2.65 9.36 -1.58
C GLY A 103 3.82 9.72 -0.66
N PHE A 104 3.68 9.55 0.67
CA PHE A 104 4.75 9.78 1.64
C PHE A 104 4.85 8.65 2.67
N LEU A 105 6.07 8.36 3.14
CA LEU A 105 6.37 7.42 4.22
C LEU A 105 7.15 8.11 5.33
N ALA A 106 6.70 7.96 6.58
CA ALA A 106 7.42 8.45 7.74
C ALA A 106 8.48 7.44 8.20
N LEU A 107 9.72 7.90 8.31
CA LEU A 107 10.87 7.10 8.71
C LEU A 107 11.53 7.71 9.95
N ASN A 108 11.96 6.86 10.88
CA ASN A 108 12.90 7.22 11.93
C ASN A 108 14.32 7.15 11.38
N LEU A 109 15.02 8.29 11.40
CA LEU A 109 16.42 8.41 11.07
C LEU A 109 17.21 8.35 12.38
N GLN A 110 18.09 7.37 12.51
CA GLN A 110 19.00 7.24 13.64
C GLN A 110 20.43 7.18 13.14
N GLY A 111 21.29 8.07 13.61
CA GLY A 111 22.62 8.24 13.06
C GLY A 111 23.50 9.20 13.83
N ARG A 112 24.59 9.62 13.19
CA ARG A 112 25.56 10.57 13.74
C ARG A 112 26.06 11.53 12.67
N LEU A 113 26.33 12.77 13.05
CA LEU A 113 27.04 13.75 12.23
C LEU A 113 28.54 13.40 12.18
N LYS A 114 29.11 13.29 10.98
CA LYS A 114 30.54 13.05 10.74
C LYS A 114 31.03 13.86 9.55
N PHE A 115 32.33 14.12 9.47
CA PHE A 115 32.92 14.76 8.29
C PHE A 115 32.80 13.87 7.06
N LEU A 116 32.19 14.43 6.01
CA LEU A 116 32.09 13.79 4.71
C LEU A 116 33.28 14.20 3.84
N HIS A 117 34.19 13.26 3.64
CA HIS A 117 35.39 13.46 2.83
C HIS A 117 35.11 13.18 1.36
N GLY A 118 35.90 13.77 0.46
CA GLY A 118 35.82 13.51 -0.99
C GLY A 118 34.74 14.28 -1.74
N GLN A 119 34.14 15.32 -1.13
CA GLN A 119 33.09 16.12 -1.79
C GLN A 119 33.58 16.99 -2.96
N ASN A 120 34.90 17.11 -3.19
CA ASN A 120 35.57 17.89 -4.24
C ASN A 120 34.84 19.23 -4.59
N LYS A 121 34.34 19.92 -3.57
CA LYS A 121 33.69 21.22 -3.73
C LYS A 121 34.78 22.28 -3.76
N ARG A 122 34.69 23.18 -4.74
CA ARG A 122 35.56 24.37 -4.84
C ARG A 122 34.76 25.60 -4.45
N SER A 123 35.40 26.51 -3.73
CA SER A 123 34.87 27.84 -3.43
C SER A 123 34.84 28.70 -4.69
N GLU A 124 34.16 29.85 -4.67
CA GLU A 124 34.07 30.80 -5.80
C GLU A 124 35.46 31.29 -6.25
N ASP A 125 36.43 31.29 -5.35
CA ASP A 125 37.85 31.60 -5.60
C ASP A 125 38.67 30.41 -6.13
N GLY A 126 38.04 29.25 -6.36
CA GLY A 126 38.69 28.04 -6.85
C GLY A 126 39.44 27.22 -5.78
N SER A 127 39.47 27.67 -4.53
CA SER A 127 40.10 26.94 -3.42
C SER A 127 39.29 25.70 -3.02
N ALA A 128 39.97 24.66 -2.54
CA ALA A 128 39.29 23.45 -2.08
C ALA A 128 38.57 23.72 -0.75
N LEU A 129 37.27 23.45 -0.69
CA LEU A 129 36.50 23.59 0.54
C LEU A 129 36.82 22.45 1.52
N PRO A 130 36.94 22.74 2.82
CA PRO A 130 37.16 21.70 3.83
C PRO A 130 35.96 20.73 3.91
N PRO A 131 36.19 19.48 4.37
CA PRO A 131 35.11 18.52 4.59
C PRO A 131 34.01 19.11 5.47
N GLN A 132 32.75 18.88 5.09
CA GLN A 132 31.60 19.34 5.86
C GLN A 132 30.97 18.21 6.67
N LEU A 133 30.30 18.56 7.76
CA LEU A 133 29.48 17.60 8.49
C LEU A 133 28.32 17.11 7.62
N ALA A 134 28.11 15.80 7.65
CA ALA A 134 26.98 15.12 7.07
C ALA A 134 26.40 14.12 8.10
N LEU A 135 25.10 13.89 8.02
CA LEU A 135 24.42 12.88 8.81
C LEU A 135 24.59 11.51 8.15
N PHE A 136 25.23 10.59 8.87
CA PHE A 136 25.28 9.17 8.52
C PHE A 136 24.25 8.44 9.35
N ALA A 137 23.18 7.95 8.73
CA ALA A 137 22.04 7.40 9.44
C ALA A 137 21.48 6.12 8.81
N ILE A 138 20.79 5.35 9.64
CA ILE A 138 19.90 4.28 9.22
C ILE A 138 18.48 4.84 9.28
N SER A 139 17.74 4.67 8.19
CA SER A 139 16.33 5.05 8.07
C SER A 139 15.45 3.81 8.20
N THR A 140 14.56 3.81 9.18
CA THR A 140 13.65 2.68 9.48
C THR A 140 12.19 3.15 9.50
N PRO A 141 11.24 2.36 9.00
CA PRO A 141 9.82 2.68 9.14
C PRO A 141 9.39 2.75 10.61
N LEU A 142 8.54 3.73 10.94
CA LEU A 142 8.04 3.89 12.32
C LEU A 142 7.22 2.70 12.81
N GLN A 143 6.49 2.06 11.90
CA GLN A 143 5.83 0.80 12.17
C GLN A 143 6.73 -0.32 11.65
N PRO A 144 7.08 -1.33 12.46
CA PRO A 144 7.80 -2.50 12.00
C PRO A 144 7.00 -3.27 10.95
N THR A 145 7.05 -2.83 9.69
CA THR A 145 6.54 -3.61 8.57
C THR A 145 7.62 -4.60 8.15
N SER A 146 7.27 -5.88 8.07
CA SER A 146 8.22 -6.88 7.59
C SER A 146 8.66 -6.54 6.16
N ILE A 147 9.90 -6.85 5.80
CA ILE A 147 10.38 -6.67 4.42
C ILE A 147 9.48 -7.40 3.41
N LEU A 148 8.86 -8.51 3.83
CA LEU A 148 7.86 -9.24 3.05
C LEU A 148 6.58 -8.44 2.85
N GLN A 149 6.07 -7.76 3.88
CA GLN A 149 4.90 -6.87 3.75
C GLN A 149 5.20 -5.71 2.79
N ILE A 150 6.39 -5.11 2.90
CA ILE A 150 6.82 -4.02 2.02
C ILE A 150 6.93 -4.50 0.58
N ARG A 151 7.60 -5.63 0.35
CA ARG A 151 7.69 -6.24 -0.99
C ARG A 151 6.31 -6.60 -1.53
N THR A 152 5.42 -7.14 -0.70
CA THR A 152 4.03 -7.47 -1.08
C THR A 152 3.26 -6.22 -1.51
N LYS A 153 3.40 -5.10 -0.80
CA LYS A 153 2.83 -3.80 -1.21
C LYS A 153 3.39 -3.33 -2.56
N ASN A 154 4.65 -3.64 -2.86
CA ASN A 154 5.31 -3.29 -4.13
C ASN A 154 4.97 -4.23 -5.29
N MET A 155 4.27 -5.33 -5.03
CA MET A 155 3.89 -6.34 -6.03
C MET A 155 2.54 -6.02 -6.69
N ILE A 156 2.18 -4.74 -6.87
CA ILE A 156 1.04 -4.40 -7.73
C ILE A 156 1.29 -4.95 -9.12
N PHE A 157 0.33 -5.70 -9.64
CA PHE A 157 0.42 -6.39 -10.93
C PHE A 157 -0.84 -6.15 -11.76
N ARG A 158 -0.74 -6.45 -13.05
CA ARG A 158 -1.85 -6.31 -14.00
C ARG A 158 -2.11 -7.60 -14.76
N THR A 159 -3.40 -7.83 -15.00
CA THR A 159 -3.89 -8.90 -15.86
C THR A 159 -4.79 -8.34 -16.95
N LYS A 160 -4.72 -8.93 -18.14
CA LYS A 160 -5.56 -8.61 -19.30
C LYS A 160 -6.54 -9.74 -19.54
N HIS A 161 -7.80 -9.42 -19.81
CA HIS A 161 -8.87 -10.38 -20.04
C HIS A 161 -9.73 -9.99 -21.24
N LYS A 162 -10.40 -10.97 -21.85
CA LYS A 162 -11.52 -10.74 -22.77
C LYS A 162 -12.73 -10.19 -22.01
N LEU A 163 -13.75 -9.71 -22.74
CA LEU A 163 -14.99 -9.18 -22.14
C LEU A 163 -15.82 -10.24 -21.40
N ASP A 164 -15.63 -11.53 -21.69
CA ASP A 164 -16.22 -12.65 -20.93
C ASP A 164 -15.40 -13.04 -19.69
N PHE A 165 -14.42 -12.21 -19.33
CA PHE A 165 -13.46 -12.41 -18.25
C PHE A 165 -12.45 -13.55 -18.46
N THR A 166 -12.30 -14.08 -19.68
CA THR A 166 -11.24 -15.05 -20.01
C THR A 166 -9.85 -14.41 -19.94
N PRO A 167 -8.89 -14.95 -19.17
CA PRO A 167 -7.54 -14.39 -19.08
C PRO A 167 -6.79 -14.46 -20.41
N LEU A 168 -6.08 -13.39 -20.74
CA LEU A 168 -5.25 -13.28 -21.93
C LEU A 168 -3.78 -13.13 -21.60
N ALA A 169 -3.45 -12.34 -20.58
CA ALA A 169 -2.06 -12.09 -20.21
C ALA A 169 -1.93 -11.61 -18.77
N CYS A 170 -0.72 -11.73 -18.23
CA CYS A 170 -0.34 -11.24 -16.93
C CYS A 170 1.07 -10.66 -17.01
N ASP A 171 1.32 -9.54 -16.33
CA ASP A 171 2.68 -8.98 -16.27
C ASP A 171 3.64 -9.84 -15.43
N ALA A 172 4.92 -9.48 -15.45
CA ALA A 172 5.98 -10.23 -14.75
C ALA A 172 5.74 -10.35 -13.23
N LYS A 173 5.19 -9.31 -12.60
CA LYS A 173 4.89 -9.34 -11.16
C LYS A 173 3.74 -10.29 -10.86
N GLY A 174 2.71 -10.29 -11.69
CA GLY A 174 1.59 -11.20 -11.51
C GLY A 174 1.95 -12.65 -11.79
N LYS A 175 2.90 -12.93 -12.70
CA LYS A 175 3.50 -14.28 -12.86
C LYS A 175 4.18 -14.74 -11.58
N ILE A 176 4.91 -13.85 -10.90
CA ILE A 176 5.55 -14.16 -9.60
C ILE A 176 4.50 -14.37 -8.51
N VAL A 177 3.46 -13.53 -8.46
CA VAL A 177 2.43 -13.60 -7.40
C VAL A 177 1.50 -14.80 -7.56
N LEU A 178 1.05 -15.10 -8.78
CA LEU A 178 0.06 -16.14 -9.05
C LEU A 178 0.68 -17.49 -9.42
N GLY A 179 1.93 -17.48 -9.90
CA GLY A 179 2.67 -18.68 -10.31
C GLY A 179 2.33 -19.20 -11.71
N TYR A 180 1.30 -18.68 -12.37
CA TYR A 180 0.89 -19.11 -13.70
C TYR A 180 1.66 -18.41 -14.82
N THR A 181 1.94 -19.16 -15.88
CA THR A 181 2.35 -18.64 -17.18
C THR A 181 1.13 -18.12 -17.95
N GLU A 182 1.36 -17.30 -18.98
CA GLU A 182 0.26 -16.81 -19.84
C GLU A 182 -0.44 -17.93 -20.60
N ALA A 183 0.29 -18.98 -20.98
CA ALA A 183 -0.29 -20.14 -21.66
C ALA A 183 -1.26 -20.87 -20.73
N GLU A 184 -0.85 -21.13 -19.48
CA GLU A 184 -1.70 -21.79 -18.48
C GLU A 184 -2.96 -20.97 -18.18
N LEU A 185 -2.82 -19.66 -18.00
CA LEU A 185 -3.97 -18.77 -17.77
C LEU A 185 -5.01 -18.82 -18.90
N ARG A 186 -4.57 -18.97 -20.16
CA ARG A 186 -5.47 -19.07 -21.32
C ARG A 186 -6.16 -20.43 -21.43
N THR A 187 -5.55 -21.49 -20.90
CA THR A 187 -6.10 -22.86 -20.99
C THR A 187 -7.10 -23.17 -19.88
N CYS A 188 -7.04 -22.48 -18.75
CA CYS A 188 -7.92 -22.68 -17.60
C CYS A 188 -9.28 -21.95 -17.72
N GLY A 189 -9.84 -21.88 -18.94
CA GLY A 189 -11.16 -21.30 -19.16
C GLY A 189 -11.30 -19.83 -18.73
N THR A 190 -12.41 -19.50 -18.05
CA THR A 190 -12.73 -18.12 -17.67
C THR A 190 -12.02 -17.69 -16.38
N GLY A 191 -11.85 -16.39 -16.18
CA GLY A 191 -11.20 -15.82 -14.99
C GLY A 191 -11.92 -16.18 -13.69
N TYR A 192 -13.19 -16.58 -13.77
CA TYR A 192 -13.97 -17.06 -12.62
C TYR A 192 -13.44 -18.38 -12.03
N GLN A 193 -12.74 -19.21 -12.81
CA GLN A 193 -12.11 -20.43 -12.27
C GLN A 193 -11.06 -20.14 -11.21
N PHE A 194 -10.49 -18.93 -11.23
CA PHE A 194 -9.49 -18.51 -10.25
C PHE A 194 -10.11 -17.79 -9.05
N ILE A 195 -11.42 -17.51 -9.04
CA ILE A 195 -12.07 -16.78 -7.95
C ILE A 195 -12.60 -17.76 -6.92
N HIS A 196 -12.30 -17.51 -5.64
CA HIS A 196 -12.84 -18.30 -4.54
C HIS A 196 -14.37 -18.28 -4.56
N ALA A 197 -15.00 -19.45 -4.34
CA ALA A 197 -16.46 -19.61 -4.46
C ALA A 197 -17.27 -18.59 -3.63
N ALA A 198 -16.87 -18.34 -2.38
CA ALA A 198 -17.52 -17.33 -1.52
C ALA A 198 -17.39 -15.87 -2.02
N ASP A 199 -16.47 -15.59 -2.93
CA ASP A 199 -16.26 -14.26 -3.50
C ASP A 199 -16.91 -14.12 -4.91
N MET A 200 -17.33 -15.23 -5.51
CA MET A 200 -17.84 -15.32 -6.88
C MET A 200 -18.93 -14.30 -7.19
N LEU A 201 -19.96 -14.22 -6.34
CA LEU A 201 -21.10 -13.34 -6.60
C LEU A 201 -20.69 -11.87 -6.66
N TYR A 202 -19.81 -11.42 -5.75
CA TYR A 202 -19.32 -10.04 -5.73
C TYR A 202 -18.54 -9.73 -7.01
N CYS A 203 -17.64 -10.62 -7.42
CA CYS A 203 -16.87 -10.44 -8.63
C CYS A 203 -17.78 -10.40 -9.87
N ALA A 204 -18.82 -11.23 -9.93
CA ALA A 204 -19.79 -11.23 -11.02
C ALA A 204 -20.62 -9.94 -11.07
N GLU A 205 -21.13 -9.45 -9.93
CA GLU A 205 -21.85 -8.17 -9.84
C GLU A 205 -20.98 -6.99 -10.29
N ASN A 206 -19.71 -6.98 -9.87
CA ASN A 206 -18.75 -5.96 -10.26
C ASN A 206 -18.39 -6.04 -11.75
N HIS A 207 -18.36 -7.24 -12.33
CA HIS A 207 -18.20 -7.43 -13.76
C HIS A 207 -19.41 -6.88 -14.52
N VAL A 208 -20.64 -7.18 -14.11
CA VAL A 208 -21.86 -6.62 -14.71
C VAL A 208 -21.86 -5.08 -14.62
N ARG A 209 -21.49 -4.51 -13.46
CA ARG A 209 -21.34 -3.06 -13.30
C ARG A 209 -20.32 -2.48 -14.26
N MET A 210 -19.15 -3.10 -14.39
CA MET A 210 -18.09 -2.68 -15.31
C MET A 210 -18.56 -2.70 -16.76
N MET A 211 -19.33 -3.70 -17.18
CA MET A 211 -19.88 -3.75 -18.54
C MET A 211 -20.83 -2.60 -18.85
N LYS A 212 -21.51 -2.04 -17.83
CA LYS A 212 -22.42 -0.90 -17.97
C LYS A 212 -21.72 0.46 -17.85
N THR A 213 -20.71 0.56 -16.98
CA THR A 213 -20.14 1.84 -16.54
C THR A 213 -18.71 2.09 -17.01
N GLY A 214 -18.02 1.05 -17.51
CA GLY A 214 -16.61 1.11 -17.90
C GLY A 214 -15.64 0.69 -16.79
N GLU A 215 -16.07 0.61 -15.53
CA GLU A 215 -15.20 0.26 -14.39
C GLU A 215 -15.91 -0.56 -13.31
N SER A 216 -15.15 -1.38 -12.57
CA SER A 216 -15.70 -2.24 -11.51
C SER A 216 -15.82 -1.54 -10.15
N GLY A 217 -14.97 -0.54 -9.91
CA GLY A 217 -14.63 -0.05 -8.57
C GLY A 217 -13.64 -0.97 -7.84
N LEU A 218 -13.21 -0.54 -6.64
CA LEU A 218 -12.29 -1.31 -5.79
C LEU A 218 -13.00 -2.49 -5.14
N THR A 219 -12.44 -3.68 -5.27
CA THR A 219 -12.98 -4.92 -4.70
C THR A 219 -11.86 -5.73 -4.04
N VAL A 220 -12.14 -6.36 -2.91
CA VAL A 220 -11.22 -7.28 -2.25
C VAL A 220 -11.79 -8.70 -2.31
N PHE A 221 -11.01 -9.64 -2.83
CA PHE A 221 -11.40 -11.05 -2.99
C PHE A 221 -10.15 -11.96 -3.04
N ARG A 222 -10.37 -13.27 -3.14
CA ARG A 222 -9.30 -14.27 -3.23
C ARG A 222 -9.13 -14.80 -4.65
N LEU A 223 -7.88 -14.91 -5.08
CA LEU A 223 -7.44 -15.61 -6.27
C LEU A 223 -6.75 -16.92 -5.93
N LEU A 224 -7.01 -17.96 -6.71
CA LEU A 224 -6.29 -19.22 -6.66
C LEU A 224 -4.91 -19.03 -7.30
N THR A 225 -3.86 -19.46 -6.60
CA THR A 225 -2.49 -19.54 -7.13
C THR A 225 -2.21 -20.92 -7.69
N LYS A 226 -1.18 -21.04 -8.52
CA LYS A 226 -0.72 -22.33 -9.08
C LYS A 226 -0.37 -23.37 -8.03
N GLU A 227 0.08 -22.93 -6.85
CA GLU A 227 0.40 -23.80 -5.71
C GLU A 227 -0.83 -24.20 -4.88
N ASN A 228 -2.03 -23.97 -5.41
CA ASN A 228 -3.32 -24.24 -4.76
C ASN A 228 -3.48 -23.50 -3.43
N HIS A 229 -3.05 -22.23 -3.38
CA HIS A 229 -3.30 -21.34 -2.25
C HIS A 229 -4.23 -20.20 -2.64
N TRP A 230 -4.97 -19.70 -1.68
CA TRP A 230 -5.82 -18.53 -1.86
C TRP A 230 -5.05 -17.26 -1.51
N LYS A 231 -4.80 -16.42 -2.50
CA LYS A 231 -4.17 -15.11 -2.31
C LYS A 231 -5.21 -14.02 -2.27
N TRP A 232 -5.28 -13.30 -1.16
CA TRP A 232 -6.07 -12.07 -1.07
C TRP A 232 -5.51 -11.01 -2.02
N VAL A 233 -6.40 -10.38 -2.79
CA VAL A 233 -6.08 -9.27 -3.68
C VAL A 233 -7.11 -8.16 -3.53
N GLN A 234 -6.64 -6.92 -3.58
CA GLN A 234 -7.47 -5.76 -3.87
C GLN A 234 -7.34 -5.43 -5.36
N ALA A 235 -8.44 -5.41 -6.09
CA ALA A 235 -8.45 -5.20 -7.53
C ALA A 235 -9.38 -4.07 -7.96
N ASN A 236 -9.00 -3.42 -9.06
CA ASN A 236 -9.84 -2.50 -9.81
C ASN A 236 -9.73 -2.88 -11.30
N ALA A 237 -10.88 -3.14 -11.93
CA ALA A 237 -10.99 -3.53 -13.32
C ALA A 237 -11.63 -2.41 -14.15
N ARG A 238 -11.16 -2.25 -15.38
CA ARG A 238 -11.66 -1.26 -16.34
C ARG A 238 -11.72 -1.81 -17.75
N LEU A 239 -12.70 -1.35 -18.52
CA LEU A 239 -12.78 -1.59 -19.96
C LEU A 239 -11.76 -0.72 -20.69
N VAL A 240 -11.15 -1.31 -21.70
CA VAL A 240 -10.33 -0.59 -22.67
C VAL A 240 -11.06 -0.60 -24.00
N TYR A 241 -11.20 0.60 -24.57
CA TYR A 241 -11.94 0.84 -25.80
C TYR A 241 -10.99 1.02 -26.97
N LYS A 242 -11.37 0.47 -28.12
CA LYS A 242 -10.70 0.70 -29.40
C LYS A 242 -11.77 0.94 -30.46
N ASN A 243 -11.60 2.01 -31.23
CA ASN A 243 -12.58 2.44 -32.24
C ASN A 243 -14.01 2.59 -31.67
N GLY A 244 -14.12 3.14 -30.44
CA GLY A 244 -15.41 3.35 -29.77
C GLY A 244 -16.10 2.09 -29.22
N LYS A 245 -15.48 0.91 -29.33
CA LYS A 245 -16.02 -0.35 -28.81
C LYS A 245 -15.14 -0.94 -27.71
N PRO A 246 -15.71 -1.57 -26.66
CA PRO A 246 -14.90 -2.27 -25.67
C PRO A 246 -14.18 -3.45 -26.33
N GLU A 247 -12.87 -3.57 -26.11
CA GLU A 247 -12.02 -4.60 -26.73
C GLU A 247 -11.53 -5.62 -25.68
N TYR A 248 -11.10 -5.15 -24.51
CA TYR A 248 -10.61 -6.01 -23.43
C TYR A 248 -10.75 -5.35 -22.05
N ILE A 249 -10.61 -6.15 -21.01
CA ILE A 249 -10.57 -5.72 -19.61
C ILE A 249 -9.12 -5.68 -19.15
N ILE A 250 -8.74 -4.61 -18.44
CA ILE A 250 -7.48 -4.55 -17.68
C ILE A 250 -7.83 -4.48 -16.19
N VAL A 251 -7.24 -5.39 -15.43
CA VAL A 251 -7.38 -5.43 -13.97
C VAL A 251 -6.04 -5.07 -13.35
N THR A 252 -6.02 -4.06 -12.48
CA THR A 252 -4.88 -3.72 -11.62
C THR A 252 -5.13 -4.30 -10.24
N GLN A 253 -4.14 -5.01 -9.71
CA GLN A 253 -4.30 -5.85 -8.52
C GLN A 253 -3.15 -5.62 -7.55
N ARG A 254 -3.47 -5.48 -6.26
CA ARG A 254 -2.52 -5.41 -5.15
C ARG A 254 -2.69 -6.67 -4.28
N PRO A 255 -1.66 -7.51 -4.14
CA PRO A 255 -1.70 -8.63 -3.21
C PRO A 255 -1.81 -8.11 -1.77
N LEU A 256 -2.63 -8.77 -0.96
CA LEU A 256 -2.82 -8.45 0.45
C LEU A 256 -2.22 -9.54 1.34
N VAL A 257 -2.02 -9.18 2.60
CA VAL A 257 -1.78 -10.17 3.67
C VAL A 257 -3.11 -10.69 4.19
N ASP A 258 -3.09 -11.88 4.80
CA ASP A 258 -4.32 -12.57 5.23
C ASP A 258 -5.11 -11.78 6.27
N GLU A 259 -4.43 -11.06 7.15
CA GLU A 259 -5.07 -10.18 8.14
C GLU A 259 -5.88 -9.04 7.47
N GLU A 260 -5.29 -8.38 6.47
CA GLU A 260 -5.95 -7.30 5.73
C GLU A 260 -7.16 -7.85 4.95
N GLY A 261 -6.98 -8.97 4.23
CA GLY A 261 -8.06 -9.61 3.48
C GLY A 261 -9.19 -10.12 4.38
N GLY A 262 -8.85 -10.73 5.52
CA GLY A 262 -9.81 -11.21 6.51
C GLY A 262 -10.66 -10.10 7.11
N GLU A 263 -10.07 -8.94 7.40
CA GLU A 263 -10.83 -7.78 7.92
C GLU A 263 -11.79 -7.22 6.87
N HIS A 264 -11.41 -7.22 5.59
CA HIS A 264 -12.32 -6.86 4.50
C HIS A 264 -13.50 -7.82 4.37
N LEU A 265 -13.25 -9.13 4.47
CA LEU A 265 -14.30 -10.13 4.46
C LEU A 265 -15.26 -9.95 5.65
N ARG A 266 -14.73 -9.69 6.86
CA ARG A 266 -15.54 -9.47 8.06
C ARG A 266 -16.46 -8.26 7.93
N LYS A 267 -15.97 -7.17 7.34
CA LYS A 267 -16.78 -5.98 7.01
C LYS A 267 -17.86 -6.28 5.97
N ARG A 268 -17.54 -7.10 4.96
CA ARG A 268 -18.48 -7.53 3.92
C ARG A 268 -19.61 -8.40 4.50
N SER A 269 -19.32 -9.31 5.43
CA SER A 269 -20.34 -10.15 6.08
C SER A 269 -21.35 -9.37 6.93
N MET A 270 -21.08 -8.10 7.28
CA MET A 270 -22.10 -7.24 7.91
C MET A 270 -23.14 -6.71 6.92
N HIS A 271 -22.84 -6.71 5.62
CA HIS A 271 -23.78 -6.46 4.53
C HIS A 271 -24.18 -7.81 3.93
N LEU A 272 -25.16 -8.48 4.55
CA LEU A 272 -25.70 -9.73 4.00
C LEU A 272 -26.30 -9.43 2.61
N PRO A 273 -25.84 -10.09 1.52
CA PRO A 273 -26.47 -9.97 0.22
C PRO A 273 -27.82 -10.71 0.18
N PHE A 274 -28.10 -11.54 1.19
CA PHE A 274 -29.24 -12.43 1.21
C PHE A 274 -29.93 -12.40 2.56
N THR A 275 -31.21 -12.06 2.55
CA THR A 275 -32.11 -12.16 3.70
C THR A 275 -32.60 -13.62 3.86
N PHE A 276 -31.70 -14.61 3.92
CA PHE A 276 -32.13 -16.02 4.09
C PHE A 276 -32.61 -16.34 5.51
N ALA A 277 -32.42 -15.44 6.47
CA ALA A 277 -32.83 -15.67 7.86
C ALA A 277 -34.37 -15.71 8.07
N THR A 278 -35.18 -15.35 7.06
CA THR A 278 -36.65 -15.38 7.15
C THR A 278 -37.33 -16.51 6.36
N GLY A 279 -36.57 -17.37 5.66
CA GLY A 279 -37.14 -18.53 4.96
C GLY A 279 -37.88 -18.21 3.65
N GLU A 280 -37.85 -16.97 3.17
CA GLU A 280 -38.38 -16.61 1.85
C GLU A 280 -37.24 -16.59 0.83
N ALA A 281 -37.21 -17.60 -0.04
CA ALA A 281 -36.33 -17.58 -1.20
C ALA A 281 -36.91 -16.61 -2.25
N LEU A 282 -36.31 -15.43 -2.40
CA LEU A 282 -36.47 -14.63 -3.61
C LEU A 282 -35.75 -15.37 -4.74
N LEU A 283 -36.47 -16.27 -5.43
CA LEU A 283 -36.13 -16.60 -6.80
C LEU A 283 -35.97 -15.28 -7.54
N TYR A 284 -34.86 -15.09 -8.25
CA TYR A 284 -34.64 -13.89 -9.06
C TYR A 284 -35.88 -13.64 -9.92
N GLN A 285 -36.72 -12.71 -9.48
CA GLN A 285 -37.81 -12.23 -10.28
C GLN A 285 -37.14 -11.48 -11.42
N SER A 286 -37.19 -12.06 -12.63
CA SER A 286 -36.97 -11.33 -13.87
C SER A 286 -38.02 -10.22 -13.96
N ALA A 287 -37.81 -9.12 -13.24
CA ALA A 287 -38.67 -7.96 -13.25
C ALA A 287 -38.16 -6.98 -14.31
N TYR A 288 -38.42 -7.29 -15.57
CA TYR A 288 -38.94 -6.26 -16.47
C TYR A 288 -40.44 -6.53 -16.56
N PRO A 289 -41.32 -5.71 -15.96
CA PRO A 289 -42.75 -5.89 -16.20
C PRO A 289 -43.03 -5.52 -17.67
N LEU A 290 -43.25 -6.56 -18.49
CA LEU A 290 -43.98 -6.40 -19.75
C LEU A 290 -45.45 -6.11 -19.39
N PRO A 291 -46.06 -5.02 -19.88
CA PRO A 291 -47.45 -4.72 -19.59
C PRO A 291 -48.35 -5.73 -20.30
N GLY A 292 -49.16 -6.51 -19.57
CA GLY A 292 -50.28 -7.23 -20.20
C GLY A 292 -50.81 -8.54 -19.59
N PHE A 293 -50.25 -9.10 -18.52
CA PHE A 293 -50.76 -10.37 -17.96
C PHE A 293 -50.93 -10.32 -16.42
N PRO A 294 -52.09 -10.75 -15.87
CA PRO A 294 -52.30 -10.81 -14.43
C PRO A 294 -51.69 -12.07 -13.81
N ASP A 295 -51.00 -11.89 -12.67
CA ASP A 295 -50.45 -12.95 -11.82
C ASP A 295 -51.56 -13.77 -11.13
N PRO A 296 -51.42 -15.10 -11.00
CA PRO A 296 -52.29 -15.88 -10.13
C PRO A 296 -51.57 -16.33 -8.85
N PHE A 297 -52.36 -16.40 -7.77
CA PHE A 297 -52.15 -17.12 -6.50
C PHE A 297 -51.59 -16.33 -5.30
N GLN A 298 -52.54 -15.77 -4.54
CA GLN A 298 -52.46 -15.66 -3.08
C GLN A 298 -52.51 -17.06 -2.44
N SER A 299 -51.63 -17.34 -1.48
CA SER A 299 -51.94 -18.35 -0.45
C SER A 299 -51.48 -17.87 0.93
N LYS A 300 -52.40 -17.95 1.90
CA LYS A 300 -52.25 -17.56 3.31
C LYS A 300 -51.64 -18.73 4.10
N GLY A 301 -50.73 -18.45 5.05
CA GLY A 301 -50.19 -19.49 5.94
C GLY A 301 -49.46 -18.98 7.20
N LYS A 302 -50.24 -18.76 8.27
CA LYS A 302 -49.98 -18.74 9.73
C LYS A 302 -48.55 -18.63 10.30
N THR A 303 -48.42 -17.66 11.21
CA THR A 303 -47.32 -17.42 12.15
C THR A 303 -47.22 -18.48 13.27
N SER A 304 -46.00 -18.92 13.59
CA SER A 304 -45.70 -19.63 14.83
C SER A 304 -44.52 -18.95 15.56
N LYS A 305 -44.68 -18.76 16.88
CA LYS A 305 -43.73 -18.11 17.79
C LYS A 305 -42.70 -19.13 18.29
N SER A 306 -41.42 -18.74 18.38
CA SER A 306 -40.45 -19.41 19.25
C SER A 306 -39.50 -18.41 19.93
N LYS A 307 -39.74 -18.25 21.24
CA LYS A 307 -38.85 -18.03 22.40
C LYS A 307 -37.46 -17.36 22.21
N LYS A 308 -37.35 -16.14 22.78
CA LYS A 308 -36.11 -15.52 23.27
C LYS A 308 -35.56 -16.29 24.49
N THR A 309 -34.25 -16.53 24.53
CA THR A 309 -33.50 -16.79 25.76
C THR A 309 -32.38 -15.76 25.94
N SER A 310 -32.09 -15.52 27.21
CA SER A 310 -31.52 -14.32 27.82
C SER A 310 -30.00 -14.26 27.82
N HIS A 311 -29.49 -13.02 27.78
CA HIS A 311 -28.12 -12.64 28.10
C HIS A 311 -27.73 -13.03 29.54
N SER A 312 -26.48 -13.45 29.71
CA SER A 312 -25.75 -13.29 30.98
C SER A 312 -24.34 -12.77 30.69
N HIS A 313 -23.92 -11.79 31.51
CA HIS A 313 -22.66 -11.06 31.45
C HIS A 313 -21.51 -11.91 32.01
N GLY A 314 -20.32 -11.79 31.39
CA GLY A 314 -19.04 -12.24 31.94
C GLY A 314 -17.89 -11.66 31.13
N GLY A 315 -17.03 -10.86 31.78
CA GLY A 315 -16.04 -10.01 31.12
C GLY A 315 -14.71 -10.67 30.71
N CYS A 316 -13.96 -9.85 29.97
CA CYS A 316 -12.52 -9.87 29.70
C CYS A 316 -11.95 -10.81 28.61
N SER A 317 -11.25 -10.16 27.66
CA SER A 317 -10.31 -10.65 26.64
C SER A 317 -10.89 -10.92 25.25
N GLN A 318 -11.02 -9.86 24.44
CA GLN A 318 -11.18 -9.94 22.99
C GLN A 318 -9.91 -10.53 22.34
N LYS A 319 -9.78 -11.86 22.36
CA LYS A 319 -9.17 -12.56 21.23
C LYS A 319 -10.31 -12.78 20.23
N ASN A 320 -10.17 -12.19 19.04
CA ASN A 320 -11.08 -12.32 17.90
C ASN A 320 -11.10 -13.77 17.36
N ASN A 321 -11.51 -14.74 18.17
CA ASN A 321 -11.71 -16.10 17.73
C ASN A 321 -13.12 -16.19 17.14
N VAL A 322 -13.20 -15.96 15.83
CA VAL A 322 -14.38 -16.31 15.03
C VAL A 322 -14.61 -17.81 15.23
N ASP A 323 -15.85 -18.20 15.59
CA ASP A 323 -16.19 -19.60 15.80
C ASP A 323 -15.89 -20.41 14.52
N PRO A 324 -14.99 -21.41 14.59
CA PRO A 324 -14.76 -22.43 13.58
C PRO A 324 -15.97 -22.91 12.77
N SER A 325 -17.08 -23.15 13.46
CA SER A 325 -18.32 -23.69 12.88
C SER A 325 -19.26 -22.62 12.35
N SER A 326 -18.99 -21.33 12.59
CA SER A 326 -19.79 -20.25 12.03
C SER A 326 -19.58 -20.13 10.52
N LEU A 327 -20.58 -19.60 9.79
CA LEU A 327 -20.45 -19.34 8.36
C LEU A 327 -19.22 -18.47 8.05
N LEU A 328 -18.95 -17.45 8.86
CA LEU A 328 -17.76 -16.61 8.71
C LEU A 328 -16.48 -17.42 8.96
N GLY A 329 -16.46 -18.28 9.98
CA GLY A 329 -15.34 -19.18 10.27
C GLY A 329 -15.07 -20.15 9.13
N ALA A 330 -16.10 -20.75 8.56
CA ALA A 330 -16.01 -21.64 7.39
C ALA A 330 -15.49 -20.91 6.15
N VAL A 331 -15.93 -19.67 5.90
CA VAL A 331 -15.44 -18.86 4.76
C VAL A 331 -14.00 -18.38 4.99
N MET A 332 -13.59 -18.14 6.23
CA MET A 332 -12.21 -17.76 6.57
C MET A 332 -11.25 -18.96 6.55
N ARG A 333 -11.75 -20.17 6.83
CA ARG A 333 -10.96 -21.40 6.81
C ARG A 333 -10.71 -21.85 5.37
N GLN A 334 -9.44 -21.92 5.03
CA GLN A 334 -8.95 -22.42 3.76
C GLN A 334 -8.78 -23.94 3.86
N ASP A 335 -9.84 -24.71 3.65
CA ASP A 335 -9.68 -26.16 3.55
C ASP A 335 -9.19 -26.53 2.13
N LYS A 336 -7.96 -27.06 2.07
CA LYS A 336 -7.30 -27.48 0.83
C LYS A 336 -7.91 -28.75 0.24
N ALA A 337 -8.66 -29.52 1.03
CA ALA A 337 -9.23 -30.80 0.60
C ALA A 337 -10.61 -30.68 -0.07
N VAL A 338 -11.20 -29.48 -0.09
CA VAL A 338 -12.56 -29.25 -0.60
C VAL A 338 -12.59 -28.94 -2.11
N TYR A 339 -11.42 -28.83 -2.76
CA TYR A 339 -11.29 -28.47 -4.19
C TYR A 339 -10.63 -29.56 -5.01
#